data_AF-A0A1G0CW28-F1
#
_entry.id   AF-A0A1G0CW28-F1
#
_cell.length_a   1.000
_cell.length_b   1.000
_cell.length_c   1.000
_cell.angle_alpha   90.00
_cell.angle_beta   90.00
_cell.angle_gamma   90.00
#
_symmetry.space_group_name_H-M   'P 1'
#
loop_
_entity.id
_entity.type
_entity.pdbx_description
1 polymer ?
#
loop_
_entity_poly.entity_id
_entity_poly.type
_entity_poly.pdbx_seq_one_letter_code
_entity_poly.pdbx_strand_id
1 'polypeptide(L)'
;MKFRGGFVVVLLSEELGCDKAHEWLERGKQMADPVDAFSNFWRGFNNLFSSVGPSHSQERDQIRSYLDSNVTPEQAQEILDINSSNIDYLLSQSVIDMRGNGKDTSQHIEAFNTAACPKVKVSELFMVIYQVRCNLEHGQKSPSRARDVRLCECAGPVISYILERNA
;
A
#
# COMPACT_ATOMS: atom_id res chain seq x y z
N MET A 1 38.05 -29.14 -19.14
CA MET A 1 37.28 -28.23 -20.01
C MET A 1 35.87 -28.78 -20.14
N LYS A 2 34.85 -27.90 -20.02
CA LYS A 2 33.38 -28.11 -20.05
C LYS A 2 32.69 -28.52 -18.75
N PHE A 3 32.26 -27.51 -17.99
CA PHE A 3 30.96 -27.51 -17.32
C PHE A 3 29.94 -26.84 -18.27
N ARG A 4 28.78 -27.49 -18.49
CA ARG A 4 27.58 -26.88 -19.08
C ARG A 4 26.39 -27.33 -18.24
N GLY A 5 25.55 -26.37 -17.86
CA GLY A 5 24.29 -26.63 -17.17
C GLY A 5 23.83 -25.41 -16.38
N GLY A 6 23.75 -24.25 -17.04
CA GLY A 6 23.23 -23.02 -16.46
C GLY A 6 21.76 -22.82 -16.83
N PHE A 7 20.98 -22.50 -15.79
CA PHE A 7 19.89 -21.52 -15.78
C PHE A 7 18.74 -21.67 -16.79
N VAL A 8 17.61 -22.22 -16.32
CA VAL A 8 16.26 -21.80 -16.75
C VAL A 8 15.26 -22.03 -15.60
N VAL A 9 15.17 -21.15 -14.59
CA VAL A 9 13.97 -21.04 -13.72
C VAL A 9 13.91 -19.66 -13.01
N VAL A 10 13.85 -18.53 -13.71
CA VAL A 10 13.47 -17.23 -13.08
C VAL A 10 12.86 -16.28 -14.11
N LEU A 11 11.71 -16.61 -14.71
CA LEU A 11 10.96 -15.65 -15.55
C LEU A 11 9.43 -15.80 -15.47
N LEU A 12 8.90 -16.83 -14.80
CA LEU A 12 7.44 -17.06 -14.75
C LEU A 12 6.74 -16.40 -13.55
N SER A 13 7.46 -15.97 -12.51
CA SER A 13 6.84 -15.40 -11.31
C SER A 13 6.51 -13.91 -11.41
N GLU A 14 7.22 -13.17 -12.26
CA GLU A 14 6.98 -11.72 -12.43
C GLU A 14 5.71 -11.45 -13.24
N GLU A 15 5.40 -12.26 -14.24
CA GLU A 15 4.20 -12.09 -15.09
C GLU A 15 2.89 -12.41 -14.33
N LEU A 16 2.89 -13.43 -13.46
CA LEU A 16 1.68 -13.88 -12.74
C LEU A 16 1.20 -12.89 -11.65
N GLY A 17 2.10 -12.11 -11.04
CA GLY A 17 1.76 -11.13 -10.00
C GLY A 17 1.10 -9.87 -10.57
N CYS A 18 1.56 -9.43 -11.74
CA CYS A 18 1.07 -8.27 -12.48
C CYS A 18 -0.40 -8.46 -12.89
N ASP A 19 -0.70 -9.61 -13.52
CA ASP A 19 -2.06 -9.95 -13.97
C ASP A 19 -3.10 -9.91 -12.85
N LYS A 20 -2.73 -10.40 -11.66
CA LYS A 20 -3.62 -10.38 -10.49
C LYS A 20 -3.77 -9.00 -9.90
N ALA A 21 -2.69 -8.22 -9.86
CA ALA A 21 -2.76 -6.84 -9.41
C ALA A 21 -3.71 -6.00 -10.30
N HIS A 22 -3.65 -6.20 -11.62
CA HIS A 22 -4.52 -5.54 -12.58
C HIS A 22 -5.99 -5.95 -12.41
N GLU A 23 -6.26 -7.25 -12.24
CA GLU A 23 -7.63 -7.74 -12.00
C GLU A 23 -8.27 -7.06 -10.78
N TRP A 24 -7.52 -6.91 -9.68
CA TRP A 24 -8.02 -6.25 -8.47
C TRP A 24 -8.16 -4.74 -8.62
N LEU A 25 -7.29 -4.09 -9.40
CA LEU A 25 -7.43 -2.67 -9.76
C LEU A 25 -8.76 -2.43 -10.47
N GLU A 26 -9.06 -3.20 -11.51
CA GLU A 26 -10.29 -3.01 -12.29
C GLU A 26 -11.55 -3.30 -11.48
N ARG A 27 -11.51 -4.31 -10.60
CA ARG A 27 -12.60 -4.54 -9.63
C ARG A 27 -12.80 -3.34 -8.72
N GLY A 28 -11.73 -2.77 -8.17
CA GLY A 28 -11.81 -1.62 -7.27
C GLY A 28 -12.42 -0.39 -7.93
N LYS A 29 -12.11 -0.13 -9.21
CA LYS A 29 -12.69 0.97 -10.01
C LYS A 29 -14.19 0.81 -10.25
N GLN A 30 -14.72 -0.41 -10.21
CA GLN A 30 -16.14 -0.70 -10.41
C GLN A 30 -16.95 -0.62 -9.11
N MET A 31 -16.31 -0.53 -7.95
CA MET A 31 -17.00 -0.47 -6.66
C MET A 31 -17.49 0.95 -6.36
N ALA A 32 -18.77 1.07 -6.05
CA ALA A 32 -19.36 2.33 -5.58
C ALA A 32 -19.06 2.60 -4.09
N ASP A 33 -18.92 1.55 -3.28
CA ASP A 33 -18.60 1.67 -1.86
C ASP A 33 -17.07 1.87 -1.67
N PRO A 34 -16.63 2.95 -0.98
CA PRO A 34 -15.21 3.23 -0.78
C PRO A 34 -14.46 2.17 0.01
N VAL A 35 -15.15 1.46 0.93
CA VAL A 35 -14.52 0.40 1.74
C VAL A 35 -14.22 -0.82 0.88
N ASP A 36 -15.17 -1.22 0.05
CA ASP A 36 -14.96 -2.27 -0.94
C ASP A 36 -13.92 -1.89 -2.00
N ALA A 37 -13.96 -0.66 -2.52
CA ALA A 37 -12.95 -0.16 -3.47
C ALA A 37 -11.55 -0.24 -2.87
N PHE A 38 -11.37 0.30 -1.66
CA PHE A 38 -10.12 0.21 -0.90
C PHE A 38 -9.65 -1.23 -0.70
N SER A 39 -10.56 -2.14 -0.32
CA SER A 39 -10.24 -3.55 -0.11
C SER A 39 -9.73 -4.22 -1.39
N ASN A 40 -10.34 -3.91 -2.53
CA ASN A 40 -9.88 -4.42 -3.84
C ASN A 40 -8.51 -3.83 -4.21
N PHE A 41 -8.33 -2.51 -4.09
CA PHE A 41 -7.02 -1.90 -4.34
C PHE A 41 -5.92 -2.47 -3.43
N TRP A 42 -6.22 -2.68 -2.14
CA TRP A 42 -5.26 -3.29 -1.24
C TRP A 42 -4.88 -4.72 -1.66
N ARG A 43 -5.84 -5.54 -2.11
CA ARG A 43 -5.55 -6.88 -2.64
C ARG A 43 -4.66 -6.81 -3.88
N GLY A 44 -4.91 -5.85 -4.77
CA GLY A 44 -4.04 -5.62 -5.92
C GLY A 44 -2.61 -5.29 -5.48
N PHE A 45 -2.46 -4.35 -4.55
CA PHE A 45 -1.15 -3.94 -4.04
C PHE A 45 -0.44 -5.09 -3.30
N ASN A 46 -1.17 -5.93 -2.57
CA ASN A 46 -0.64 -7.13 -1.95
C ASN A 46 -0.05 -8.11 -2.97
N ASN A 47 -0.66 -8.29 -4.14
CA ASN A 47 -0.07 -9.12 -5.20
C ASN A 47 1.26 -8.55 -5.71
N LEU A 48 1.39 -7.22 -5.72
CA LEU A 48 2.65 -6.56 -6.09
C LEU A 48 3.74 -6.75 -5.02
N PHE A 49 3.49 -6.33 -3.77
CA PHE A 49 4.55 -6.36 -2.75
C PHE A 49 4.83 -7.75 -2.18
N SER A 50 3.89 -8.71 -2.23
CA SER A 50 4.11 -10.08 -1.74
C SER A 50 5.16 -10.84 -2.56
N SER A 51 5.40 -10.40 -3.79
CA SER A 51 6.49 -10.90 -4.65
C SER A 51 7.88 -10.42 -4.20
N VAL A 52 7.96 -9.39 -3.35
CA VAL A 52 9.20 -8.77 -2.91
C VAL A 52 9.57 -9.26 -1.51
N GLY A 53 10.72 -9.93 -1.43
CA GLY A 53 11.35 -10.33 -0.17
C GLY A 53 11.22 -11.82 0.17
N PRO A 54 11.95 -12.31 1.19
CA PRO A 54 11.86 -13.70 1.63
C PRO A 54 10.46 -14.01 2.15
N SER A 55 10.00 -15.26 1.99
CA SER A 55 8.69 -15.76 2.43
C SER A 55 8.40 -15.65 3.95
N HIS A 56 9.34 -15.12 4.73
CA HIS A 56 9.25 -14.92 6.18
C HIS A 56 9.44 -13.45 6.61
N SER A 57 9.48 -12.50 5.67
CA SER A 57 9.55 -11.07 6.00
C SER A 57 8.21 -10.54 6.50
N GLN A 58 8.23 -9.53 7.37
CA GLN A 58 7.00 -8.90 7.86
C GLN A 58 6.39 -8.06 6.73
N GLU A 59 5.05 -8.03 6.62
CA GLU A 59 4.36 -7.29 5.53
C GLU A 59 4.83 -5.83 5.41
N ARG A 60 5.11 -5.17 6.54
CA ARG A 60 5.63 -3.79 6.55
C ARG A 60 6.98 -3.66 5.85
N ASP A 61 7.87 -4.63 6.03
CA ASP A 61 9.18 -4.65 5.40
C ASP A 61 9.05 -4.91 3.89
N GLN A 62 8.11 -5.78 3.50
CA GLN A 62 7.81 -6.04 2.08
C GLN A 62 7.25 -4.81 1.39
N ILE A 63 6.29 -4.11 2.02
CA ILE A 63 5.75 -2.85 1.51
C ILE A 63 6.87 -1.84 1.30
N ARG A 64 7.72 -1.63 2.31
CA ARG A 64 8.85 -0.69 2.20
C ARG A 64 9.83 -1.08 1.10
N SER A 65 10.18 -2.36 1.02
CA SER A 65 11.10 -2.87 -0.01
C SER A 65 10.53 -2.71 -1.42
N TYR A 66 9.24 -2.99 -1.59
CA TYR A 66 8.53 -2.81 -2.84
C TYR A 66 8.52 -1.35 -3.26
N LEU A 67 8.10 -0.43 -2.37
CA LEU A 67 8.07 1.00 -2.65
C LEU A 67 9.47 1.55 -2.96
N ASP A 68 10.49 1.11 -2.23
CA ASP A 68 11.86 1.55 -2.50
C ASP A 68 12.37 1.05 -3.86
N SER A 69 12.03 -0.16 -4.27
CA SER A 69 12.53 -0.74 -5.52
C SER A 69 11.74 -0.31 -6.76
N ASN A 70 10.44 -0.03 -6.62
CA ASN A 70 9.53 0.15 -7.76
C ASN A 70 8.94 1.55 -7.88
N VAL A 71 9.07 2.41 -6.87
CA VAL A 71 8.58 3.80 -6.94
C VAL A 71 9.77 4.76 -7.05
N THR A 72 9.86 5.47 -8.16
CA THR A 72 10.90 6.50 -8.35
C THR A 72 10.61 7.76 -7.51
N PRO A 73 11.62 8.62 -7.24
CA PRO A 73 11.38 9.89 -6.56
C PRO A 73 10.33 10.77 -7.24
N GLU A 74 10.27 10.76 -8.57
CA GLU A 74 9.33 11.54 -9.37
C GLU A 74 7.91 10.98 -9.22
N GLN A 75 7.74 9.66 -9.31
CA GLN A 75 6.45 9.02 -9.05
C GLN A 75 5.99 9.25 -7.61
N ALA A 76 6.91 9.19 -6.65
CA ALA A 76 6.60 9.49 -5.25
C ALA A 76 6.13 10.94 -5.08
N GLN A 77 6.78 11.90 -5.73
CA GLN A 77 6.33 13.29 -5.72
C GLN A 77 4.96 13.45 -6.38
N GLU A 78 4.72 12.80 -7.52
CA GLU A 78 3.44 12.82 -8.23
C GLU A 78 2.30 12.26 -7.37
N ILE A 79 2.53 11.19 -6.61
CA ILE A 79 1.58 10.64 -5.62
C ILE A 79 1.21 11.72 -4.60
N LEU A 80 2.22 12.38 -4.02
CA LEU A 80 2.03 13.39 -2.98
C LEU A 80 1.23 14.59 -3.49
N ASP A 81 1.53 15.05 -4.71
CA ASP A 81 0.90 16.24 -5.29
C ASP A 81 -0.56 15.98 -5.66
N ILE A 82 -0.82 14.89 -6.40
CA ILE A 82 -2.17 14.53 -6.88
C ILE A 82 -3.11 14.20 -5.72
N ASN A 83 -2.59 13.61 -4.63
CA ASN A 83 -3.40 13.16 -3.50
C ASN A 83 -3.31 14.07 -2.28
N SER A 84 -2.77 15.28 -2.40
CA SER A 84 -2.51 16.19 -1.26
C SER A 84 -3.69 16.32 -0.29
N SER A 85 -4.92 16.58 -0.77
CA SER A 85 -6.10 16.69 0.10
C SER A 85 -6.50 15.37 0.79
N ASN A 86 -6.26 14.23 0.13
CA ASN A 86 -6.52 12.91 0.70
C ASN A 86 -5.48 12.58 1.78
N ILE A 87 -4.21 12.91 1.51
CA ILE A 87 -3.10 12.74 2.42
C ILE A 87 -3.30 13.60 3.67
N ASP A 88 -3.70 14.87 3.51
CA ASP A 88 -4.00 15.76 4.63
C ASP A 88 -5.04 15.15 5.56
N TYR A 89 -6.10 14.54 5.01
CA TYR A 89 -7.10 13.85 5.83
C TYR A 89 -6.51 12.63 6.54
N LEU A 90 -5.77 11.78 5.83
CA LEU A 90 -5.13 10.57 6.40
C LEU A 90 -4.17 10.90 7.54
N LEU A 91 -3.47 12.03 7.46
CA LEU A 91 -2.48 12.47 8.44
C LEU A 91 -3.06 13.39 9.52
N SER A 92 -4.30 13.87 9.36
CA SER A 92 -4.94 14.79 10.31
C SER A 92 -5.12 14.20 11.72
N GLN A 93 -5.21 12.86 11.82
CA GLN A 93 -5.39 12.15 13.09
C GLN A 93 -4.75 10.77 13.04
N SER A 94 -4.10 10.36 14.13
CA SER A 94 -3.53 9.02 14.21
C SER A 94 -4.61 7.93 14.17
N VAL A 95 -4.24 6.79 13.58
CA VAL A 95 -5.07 5.59 13.50
C VAL A 95 -4.58 4.63 14.58
N ILE A 96 -5.40 4.41 15.60
CA ILE A 96 -5.08 3.52 16.74
C ILE A 96 -5.18 2.06 16.29
N ASP A 97 -4.21 1.23 16.66
CA ASP A 97 -4.25 -0.21 16.44
C ASP A 97 -5.31 -0.85 17.37
N MET A 98 -6.39 -1.32 16.76
CA MET A 98 -7.55 -1.86 17.48
C MET A 98 -7.32 -3.28 18.01
N ARG A 99 -6.13 -3.87 17.83
CA ARG A 99 -5.77 -5.20 18.34
C ARG A 99 -5.31 -5.19 19.81
N GLY A 100 -5.38 -4.04 20.48
CA GLY A 100 -5.18 -3.94 21.93
C GLY A 100 -3.73 -3.77 22.40
N ASN A 101 -2.81 -3.38 21.52
CA ASN A 101 -1.41 -3.11 21.89
C ASN A 101 -1.13 -1.63 22.24
N GLY A 102 -2.15 -0.76 22.16
CA GLY A 102 -2.06 0.68 22.50
C GLY A 102 -1.21 1.51 21.53
N LYS A 103 -0.77 0.95 20.41
CA LYS A 103 0.03 1.67 19.40
C LYS A 103 -0.87 2.43 18.43
N ASP A 104 -0.36 3.49 17.83
CA ASP A 104 -1.02 4.22 16.76
C ASP A 104 -0.03 4.61 15.64
N THR A 105 -0.50 5.38 14.67
CA THR A 105 0.31 5.83 13.52
C THR A 105 1.02 7.17 13.75
N SER A 106 1.03 7.73 14.96
CA SER A 106 1.61 9.06 15.25
C SER A 106 3.06 9.19 14.81
N GLN A 107 3.89 8.18 15.11
CA GLN A 107 5.30 8.13 14.70
C GLN A 107 5.49 8.21 13.17
N HIS A 108 4.56 7.63 12.40
CA HIS A 108 4.63 7.62 10.93
C HIS A 108 4.19 8.97 10.35
N ILE A 109 3.23 9.62 11.00
CA ILE A 109 2.81 10.99 10.66
C ILE A 109 3.95 11.98 10.94
N GLU A 110 4.64 11.85 12.07
CA GLU A 110 5.81 12.68 12.40
C GLU A 110 6.95 12.46 11.40
N ALA A 111 7.27 11.21 11.09
CA ALA A 111 8.29 10.87 10.10
C ALA A 111 7.94 11.39 8.70
N PHE A 112 6.67 11.33 8.29
CA PHE A 112 6.20 11.92 7.04
C PHE A 112 6.45 13.44 6.99
N ASN A 113 6.09 14.15 8.06
CA ASN A 113 6.19 15.62 8.11
C ASN A 113 7.63 16.12 8.15
N THR A 114 8.54 15.34 8.73
CA THR A 114 9.96 15.70 8.87
C THR A 114 10.82 15.25 7.70
N ALA A 115 10.40 14.24 6.93
CA ALA A 115 11.15 13.74 5.79
C ALA A 115 11.24 14.77 4.65
N ALA A 116 12.44 15.00 4.14
CA ALA A 116 12.64 15.77 2.90
C ALA A 116 12.48 14.91 1.63
N CYS A 117 12.76 13.61 1.72
CA CYS A 117 12.71 12.69 0.58
C CYS A 117 11.28 12.23 0.27
N PRO A 118 10.77 12.42 -0.98
CA PRO A 118 9.42 11.98 -1.36
C PRO A 118 9.18 10.48 -1.17
N LYS A 119 10.17 9.63 -1.46
CA LYS A 119 10.03 8.17 -1.26
C LYS A 119 9.86 7.80 0.22
N VAL A 120 10.55 8.51 1.11
CA VAL A 120 10.40 8.31 2.55
C VAL A 120 9.00 8.73 2.98
N LYS A 121 8.50 9.87 2.50
CA LYS A 121 7.12 10.31 2.74
C LYS A 121 6.10 9.27 2.30
N VAL A 122 6.19 8.78 1.06
CA VAL A 122 5.29 7.73 0.56
C VAL A 122 5.38 6.46 1.41
N SER A 123 6.58 6.03 1.81
CA SER A 123 6.75 4.85 2.67
C SER A 123 6.04 5.02 4.02
N GLU A 124 6.18 6.18 4.67
CA GLU A 124 5.53 6.45 5.95
C GLU A 124 4.01 6.61 5.81
N LEU A 125 3.54 7.22 4.73
CA LEU A 125 2.12 7.26 4.39
C LEU A 125 1.53 5.85 4.25
N PHE A 126 2.24 4.93 3.61
CA PHE A 126 1.80 3.54 3.48
C PHE A 126 1.77 2.79 4.83
N MET A 127 2.56 3.19 5.82
CA MET A 127 2.42 2.64 7.18
C MET A 127 1.12 3.09 7.86
N VAL A 128 0.67 4.32 7.58
CA VAL A 128 -0.66 4.80 8.03
C VAL A 128 -1.77 4.02 7.34
N ILE A 129 -1.71 3.88 6.01
CA ILE A 129 -2.69 3.15 5.20
C ILE A 129 -2.73 1.66 5.60
N TYR A 130 -1.57 1.05 5.87
CA TYR A 130 -1.48 -0.32 6.38
C TYR A 130 -2.29 -0.49 7.67
N GLN A 131 -2.20 0.46 8.60
CA GLN A 131 -2.98 0.38 9.84
C GLN A 131 -4.49 0.56 9.58
N VAL A 132 -4.89 1.38 8.59
CA VAL A 132 -6.28 1.46 8.14
C VAL A 132 -6.77 0.07 7.67
N ARG A 133 -5.98 -0.63 6.84
CA ARG A 133 -6.28 -2.00 6.39
C ARG A 133 -6.34 -3.00 7.54
N CYS A 134 -5.35 -3.03 8.43
CA CYS A 134 -5.35 -3.96 9.55
C CYS A 134 -6.60 -3.79 10.42
N ASN A 135 -7.01 -2.54 10.66
CA ASN A 135 -8.20 -2.26 11.43
C ASN A 135 -9.50 -2.66 10.69
N LEU A 136 -9.50 -2.65 9.35
CA LEU A 136 -10.62 -3.10 8.53
C LEU A 136 -10.75 -4.64 8.52
N GLU A 137 -9.64 -5.36 8.34
CA GLU A 137 -9.63 -6.83 8.22
C GLU A 137 -9.65 -7.55 9.56
N HIS A 138 -9.04 -6.96 10.60
CA HIS A 138 -8.81 -7.62 11.89
C HIS A 138 -9.28 -6.79 13.09
N GLY A 139 -9.65 -5.54 12.88
CA GLY A 139 -10.18 -4.67 13.93
C GLY A 139 -11.70 -4.63 13.98
N GLN A 140 -12.24 -3.92 14.96
CA GLN A 140 -13.67 -3.60 15.04
C GLN A 140 -14.06 -2.43 14.13
N LYS A 141 -13.38 -2.21 12.99
CA LYS A 141 -13.86 -1.19 12.05
C LYS A 141 -15.13 -1.69 11.41
N SER A 142 -16.09 -0.78 11.34
CA SER A 142 -17.39 -1.05 10.77
C SER A 142 -17.63 -0.04 9.66
N PRO A 143 -18.14 -0.49 8.49
CA PRO A 143 -18.62 0.41 7.44
C PRO A 143 -19.66 1.43 7.94
N SER A 144 -20.24 1.22 9.13
CA SER A 144 -21.17 2.14 9.78
C SER A 144 -20.52 3.41 10.36
N ARG A 145 -19.18 3.48 10.45
CA ARG A 145 -18.47 4.65 10.99
C ARG A 145 -17.99 5.55 9.86
N ALA A 146 -18.54 6.76 9.77
CA ALA A 146 -18.19 7.75 8.74
C ALA A 146 -16.68 8.02 8.63
N ARG A 147 -15.96 8.03 9.76
CA ARG A 147 -14.50 8.16 9.78
C ARG A 147 -13.80 7.01 9.05
N ASP A 148 -14.24 5.78 9.25
CA ASP A 148 -13.61 4.60 8.65
C ASP A 148 -13.85 4.56 7.13
N VAL A 149 -15.05 4.92 6.69
CA VAL A 149 -15.36 5.09 5.27
C VAL A 149 -14.47 6.18 4.66
N ARG A 150 -14.35 7.34 5.32
CA ARG A 150 -13.54 8.45 4.80
C ARG A 150 -12.05 8.11 4.74
N LEU A 151 -11.53 7.35 5.70
CA LEU A 151 -10.15 6.84 5.64
C LEU A 151 -9.94 5.93 4.43
N CYS A 152 -10.90 5.05 4.10
CA CYS A 152 -10.83 4.20 2.92
C CYS A 152 -10.93 5.02 1.62
N GLU A 153 -11.86 5.99 1.59
CA GLU A 153 -12.05 6.91 0.46
C GLU A 153 -10.76 7.72 0.16
N CYS A 154 -10.06 8.20 1.18
CA CYS A 154 -8.80 8.93 0.99
C CYS A 154 -7.61 8.01 0.68
N ALA A 155 -7.56 6.79 1.24
CA ALA A 155 -6.46 5.86 0.98
C ALA A 155 -6.54 5.18 -0.39
N GLY A 156 -7.75 4.93 -0.90
CA GLY A 156 -7.98 4.25 -2.17
C GLY A 156 -7.23 4.87 -3.36
N PRO A 157 -7.39 6.17 -3.63
CA PRO A 157 -6.69 6.87 -4.71
C PRO A 157 -5.17 6.72 -4.66
N VAL A 158 -4.58 6.81 -3.47
CA VAL A 158 -3.12 6.64 -3.26
C VAL A 158 -2.65 5.24 -3.68
N ILE A 159 -3.39 4.18 -3.31
CA ILE A 159 -3.04 2.81 -3.70
C ILE A 159 -3.29 2.59 -5.19
N SER A 160 -4.43 3.07 -5.71
CA SER A 160 -4.81 2.89 -7.11
C SER A 160 -3.76 3.49 -8.06
N TYR A 161 -3.16 4.62 -7.69
CA TYR A 161 -2.09 5.23 -8.45
C TYR A 161 -0.87 4.30 -8.60
N ILE A 162 -0.48 3.62 -7.52
CA ILE A 162 0.65 2.67 -7.58
C ILE A 162 0.29 1.50 -8.49
N LEU A 163 -0.92 0.98 -8.37
CA LEU A 163 -1.40 -0.11 -9.23
C LEU A 163 -1.41 0.29 -10.71
N GLU A 164 -1.94 1.46 -11.05
CA GLU A 164 -2.03 1.93 -12.44
C GLU A 164 -0.66 2.07 -13.13
N ARG A 165 0.41 2.25 -12.36
CA ARG A 165 1.77 2.42 -12.88
C ARG A 165 2.61 1.14 -12.82
N ASN A 166 2.18 0.11 -12.08
CA ASN A 166 3.02 -1.06 -11.77
C ASN A 166 2.30 -2.42 -11.87
N ALA A 167 1.01 -2.43 -12.22
CA ALA A 167 0.21 -3.64 -12.45
C ALA A 167 -0.07 -3.87 -13.94
#